data_AF-A0A9Q1CMY6-F1
#
_entry.id   AF-A0A9Q1CMY6-F1
#
_cell.length_a   1.000
_cell.length_b   1.000
_cell.length_c   1.000
_cell.angle_alpha   90.00
_cell.angle_beta   90.00
_cell.angle_gamma   90.00
#
_symmetry.space_group_name_H-M   'P 1'
#
loop_
_entity.id
_entity.type
_entity.pdbx_description
1 polymer ?
#
loop_
_entity_poly.entity_id
_entity_poly.type
_entity_poly.pdbx_seq_one_letter_code
_entity_poly.pdbx_strand_id
1 'polypeptide(L)'
;MCSLSVAVSKNILHADSSRDPLLKSSLYNIEQYSSGPILRVQHLVEDSRNLSTCEAVGEGLHRAEVGVTSSITVKLDPMRTQDFHQFFFSVLAVGEDYIFAGNPQHVDKNSTHVSFTFVPSLPGEYELYVEEIISIPPWQKQVSGSPFRLIVRGHELDTDDLKVQTDNLPSCQTISREDPSWVEGAWMTRKLTGKKHGVLRSGWVFQPKRCSFDTFTTDDIEIASHSKVPKTIAILGSSTERGIFLSLVDLALHKHEKRNLSKSDLSKCWGFVEFRLGNLHFIYQDFRVERAQDIYESGRSKGVNITCHNEKKAEEGSIFFRDALKFLEETLFGPRLWPDIIFVASPIKQLRLLLGKIPPSWNGTIYPVRNFKSKRHEFYNADGLLESQKEAKASLSLDPRVDVLDGFTLSTGMRHATESSPFITMANHFHRWCNELNGEMLVCGNPTEMVAQFLLGQVIAPKGKDVWMRSIDYRNREKLWTTTRTIRVCHDCPATLLPFHIKSKPDLNCYDSREGLHVSLKQNYKVWDGSPCPEECMKTKPVDKVYTQSGSADVRQCTVL
;
A
#
# COMPACT_ATOMS: atom_id res chain seq x y z
N MET A 1 -69.23 31.60 11.93
CA MET A 1 -68.15 30.97 11.13
C MET A 1 -67.26 30.21 12.12
N CYS A 2 -67.53 28.98 12.57
CA CYS A 2 -68.26 27.83 12.00
C CYS A 2 -67.59 27.26 10.73
N SER A 3 -67.43 25.95 10.47
CA SER A 3 -67.60 24.66 11.23
C SER A 3 -67.31 23.48 10.25
N LEU A 4 -67.00 22.20 10.54
CA LEU A 4 -66.89 21.29 11.71
C LEU A 4 -65.53 20.52 11.61
N SER A 5 -65.00 19.68 12.52
CA SER A 5 -65.40 19.02 13.79
C SER A 5 -66.22 17.69 13.75
N VAL A 6 -65.59 16.54 13.41
CA VAL A 6 -66.08 15.16 13.71
C VAL A 6 -64.95 14.29 14.27
N ALA A 7 -65.25 13.40 15.22
CA ALA A 7 -64.32 12.40 15.77
C ALA A 7 -65.04 11.08 16.13
N VAL A 8 -64.36 9.94 15.96
CA VAL A 8 -64.71 8.60 16.46
C VAL A 8 -63.40 7.84 16.66
N SER A 9 -63.13 7.01 17.66
CA SER A 9 -63.53 6.85 19.07
C SER A 9 -63.03 5.46 19.45
N LYS A 10 -62.19 5.37 20.52
CA LYS A 10 -61.98 4.22 21.41
C LYS A 10 -61.95 2.79 20.82
N ASN A 11 -60.92 2.04 21.21
CA ASN A 11 -61.20 0.96 22.15
C ASN A 11 -60.13 0.88 23.24
N ILE A 12 -60.51 0.31 24.40
CA ILE A 12 -59.69 0.23 25.62
C ILE A 12 -59.61 -1.25 26.00
N LEU A 13 -58.43 -1.72 26.40
CA LEU A 13 -58.29 -2.89 27.28
C LEU A 13 -57.13 -2.68 28.24
N HIS A 14 -57.37 -2.95 29.53
CA HIS A 14 -56.38 -2.96 30.60
C HIS A 14 -56.04 -4.41 30.97
N ALA A 15 -54.75 -4.71 31.09
CA ALA A 15 -54.15 -5.78 31.89
C ALA A 15 -52.64 -5.45 31.95
N ASP A 16 -52.16 -4.65 32.91
CA ASP A 16 -51.92 -4.95 34.34
C ASP A 16 -50.59 -5.71 34.57
N SER A 17 -50.08 -5.67 35.79
CA SER A 17 -48.63 -5.61 36.07
C SER A 17 -48.00 -6.87 36.65
N SER A 18 -46.73 -7.11 36.29
CA SER A 18 -45.79 -7.84 37.16
C SER A 18 -44.34 -7.39 36.92
N ARG A 19 -43.54 -7.43 38.00
CA ARG A 19 -42.08 -7.22 38.05
C ARG A 19 -41.35 -8.49 37.53
N ASP A 20 -40.04 -8.56 37.30
CA ASP A 20 -38.88 -7.68 37.55
C ASP A 20 -37.79 -7.92 36.46
N PRO A 21 -36.64 -7.23 36.42
CA PRO A 21 -35.74 -7.24 35.25
C PRO A 21 -34.64 -8.31 35.26
N LEU A 22 -34.15 -8.68 34.06
CA LEU A 22 -32.73 -8.92 33.75
C LEU A 22 -32.51 -9.12 32.22
N LEU A 23 -31.24 -9.17 31.79
CA LEU A 23 -30.78 -9.58 30.44
C LEU A 23 -31.32 -8.79 29.22
N LYS A 24 -30.94 -7.51 29.09
CA LYS A 24 -30.83 -6.86 27.77
C LYS A 24 -29.52 -7.26 27.09
N SER A 25 -29.48 -8.44 26.46
CA SER A 25 -28.40 -8.84 25.56
C SER A 25 -28.59 -8.23 24.16
N SER A 26 -28.24 -6.96 23.99
CA SER A 26 -28.30 -6.27 22.69
C SER A 26 -27.12 -6.66 21.79
N LEU A 27 -27.12 -7.90 21.33
CA LEU A 27 -26.37 -8.35 20.15
C LEU A 27 -27.32 -8.41 18.95
N TYR A 28 -26.75 -8.40 17.74
CA TYR A 28 -27.44 -8.41 16.44
C TYR A 28 -28.29 -7.16 16.13
N ASN A 29 -27.60 -6.17 15.57
CA ASN A 29 -28.06 -5.47 14.37
C ASN A 29 -26.83 -5.24 13.48
N ILE A 30 -26.47 -6.26 12.69
CA ILE A 30 -25.41 -6.21 11.66
C ILE A 30 -25.99 -6.71 10.34
N GLU A 31 -27.00 -6.00 9.84
CA GLU A 31 -27.53 -6.18 8.48
C GLU A 31 -27.60 -4.80 7.80
N GLN A 32 -27.48 -4.79 6.47
CA GLN A 32 -27.31 -3.60 5.61
C GLN A 32 -25.93 -2.91 5.65
N TYR A 33 -24.86 -3.65 5.30
CA TYR A 33 -23.72 -3.06 4.57
C TYR A 33 -23.45 -3.85 3.30
N SER A 34 -23.49 -3.14 2.17
CA SER A 34 -23.36 -3.69 0.81
C SER A 34 -21.90 -4.08 0.50
N SER A 35 -21.47 -5.25 0.99
CA SER A 35 -20.24 -5.90 0.51
C SER A 35 -20.49 -6.63 -0.81
N GLY A 36 -20.85 -5.87 -1.85
CA GLY A 36 -20.61 -6.28 -3.22
C GLY A 36 -19.11 -6.20 -3.51
N PRO A 37 -18.58 -7.02 -4.43
CA PRO A 37 -17.17 -6.92 -4.82
C PRO A 37 -16.91 -5.62 -5.58
N ILE A 38 -15.64 -5.42 -5.94
CA ILE A 38 -15.14 -4.43 -6.90
C ILE A 38 -16.22 -4.07 -7.93
N LEU A 39 -16.57 -2.79 -8.03
CA LEU A 39 -17.59 -2.30 -8.97
C LEU A 39 -17.17 -2.61 -10.41
N ARG A 40 -17.60 -3.77 -10.91
CA ARG A 40 -17.28 -4.25 -12.25
C ARG A 40 -17.72 -3.25 -13.32
N VAL A 41 -17.10 -3.36 -14.49
CA VAL A 41 -17.45 -2.67 -15.75
C VAL A 41 -16.98 -1.21 -15.93
N GLN A 42 -16.93 -0.32 -14.92
CA GLN A 42 -16.76 1.13 -15.21
C GLN A 42 -15.34 1.70 -15.39
N HIS A 43 -14.27 1.08 -14.86
CA HIS A 43 -12.90 1.66 -14.93
C HIS A 43 -11.84 0.85 -15.69
N LEU A 44 -12.27 -0.11 -16.53
CA LEU A 44 -11.53 -0.45 -17.75
C LEU A 44 -11.84 0.63 -18.80
N VAL A 45 -11.18 1.78 -18.63
CA VAL A 45 -11.39 3.01 -19.40
C VAL A 45 -11.10 2.77 -20.88
N GLU A 46 -11.67 3.58 -21.77
CA GLU A 46 -11.46 3.46 -23.22
C GLU A 46 -9.97 3.49 -23.61
N ASP A 47 -9.15 4.18 -22.82
CA ASP A 47 -7.68 4.19 -22.88
C ASP A 47 -7.03 2.79 -22.86
N SER A 48 -7.60 1.81 -22.13
CA SER A 48 -7.08 0.45 -22.04
C SER A 48 -7.61 -0.48 -23.13
N ARG A 49 -8.58 -0.05 -23.95
CA ARG A 49 -9.13 -0.84 -25.09
C ARG A 49 -8.19 -0.89 -26.30
N ASN A 50 -7.03 -0.25 -26.23
CA ASN A 50 -5.98 -0.39 -27.24
C ASN A 50 -5.56 -1.86 -27.35
N LEU A 51 -5.71 -2.47 -28.52
CA LEU A 51 -5.31 -3.87 -28.70
C LEU A 51 -3.79 -4.01 -28.81
N SER A 52 -3.27 -5.11 -28.25
CA SER A 52 -1.93 -5.61 -28.54
C SER A 52 -1.90 -6.30 -29.89
N THR A 53 -0.75 -6.26 -30.57
CA THR A 53 -0.48 -7.08 -31.76
C THR A 53 -0.08 -8.52 -31.40
N CYS A 54 0.07 -8.83 -30.12
CA CYS A 54 0.30 -10.18 -29.60
C CYS A 54 -1.00 -11.00 -29.55
N GLU A 55 -0.87 -12.33 -29.53
CA GLU A 55 -1.98 -13.30 -29.49
C GLU A 55 -1.82 -14.22 -28.27
N ALA A 56 -2.86 -14.48 -27.51
CA ALA A 56 -2.84 -15.50 -26.46
C ALA A 56 -3.47 -16.81 -26.96
N VAL A 57 -2.85 -17.94 -26.65
CA VAL A 57 -3.35 -19.29 -26.96
C VAL A 57 -3.21 -20.26 -25.78
N GLY A 58 -3.94 -21.38 -25.84
CA GLY A 58 -3.90 -22.45 -24.84
C GLY A 58 -5.26 -22.68 -24.18
N GLU A 59 -5.53 -23.93 -23.74
CA GLU A 59 -6.83 -24.28 -23.14
C GLU A 59 -7.10 -23.51 -21.83
N GLY A 60 -6.05 -23.10 -21.11
CA GLY A 60 -6.12 -22.28 -19.91
C GLY A 60 -6.80 -20.92 -20.08
N LEU A 61 -7.02 -20.46 -21.32
CA LEU A 61 -7.81 -19.24 -21.59
C LEU A 61 -9.30 -19.43 -21.27
N HIS A 62 -9.78 -20.69 -21.31
CA HIS A 62 -11.19 -21.02 -21.24
C HIS A 62 -11.54 -22.07 -20.19
N ARG A 63 -10.60 -22.95 -19.84
CA ARG A 63 -10.81 -24.06 -18.92
C ARG A 63 -9.60 -24.26 -18.02
N ALA A 64 -9.87 -24.46 -16.74
CA ALA A 64 -8.90 -24.88 -15.74
C ALA A 64 -9.59 -25.80 -14.71
N GLU A 65 -8.81 -26.39 -13.80
CA GLU A 65 -9.32 -27.25 -12.74
C GLU A 65 -8.65 -26.93 -11.40
N VAL A 66 -9.41 -27.02 -10.31
CA VAL A 66 -8.92 -26.72 -8.95
C VAL A 66 -7.76 -27.63 -8.58
N GLY A 67 -6.66 -27.03 -8.11
CA GLY A 67 -5.43 -27.73 -7.77
C GLY A 67 -4.58 -28.19 -8.96
N VAL A 68 -5.05 -28.00 -10.20
CA VAL A 68 -4.34 -28.43 -11.42
C VAL A 68 -3.65 -27.24 -12.09
N THR A 69 -2.35 -27.39 -12.36
CA THR A 69 -1.58 -26.39 -13.11
C THR A 69 -2.13 -26.23 -14.52
N SER A 70 -2.69 -25.07 -14.80
CA SER A 70 -3.20 -24.66 -16.11
C SER A 70 -2.23 -23.67 -16.75
N SER A 71 -2.12 -23.70 -18.08
CA SER A 71 -1.18 -22.86 -18.83
C SER A 71 -1.82 -22.11 -20.00
N ILE A 72 -1.24 -20.96 -20.33
CA ILE A 72 -1.48 -20.20 -21.56
C ILE A 72 -0.14 -19.74 -22.12
N THR A 73 -0.07 -19.44 -23.42
CA THR A 73 1.12 -18.89 -24.07
C THR A 73 0.73 -17.64 -24.85
N VAL A 74 1.44 -16.53 -24.59
CA VAL A 74 1.34 -15.31 -25.38
C VAL A 74 2.39 -15.36 -26.49
N LYS A 75 1.94 -15.41 -27.74
CA LYS A 75 2.78 -15.25 -28.93
C LYS A 75 3.09 -13.77 -29.11
N LEU A 76 4.37 -13.45 -29.26
CA LEU A 76 4.83 -12.09 -29.50
C LEU A 76 4.74 -11.74 -30.99
N ASP A 77 4.38 -10.50 -31.26
CA ASP A 77 4.59 -9.88 -32.57
C ASP A 77 6.09 -9.95 -32.94
N PRO A 78 6.48 -10.55 -34.08
CA PRO A 78 7.87 -10.63 -34.51
C PRO A 78 8.58 -9.28 -34.56
N MET A 79 7.86 -8.19 -34.89
CA MET A 79 8.43 -6.84 -34.91
C MET A 79 8.74 -6.29 -33.51
N ARG A 80 8.13 -6.85 -32.45
CA ARG A 80 8.35 -6.44 -31.05
C ARG A 80 9.44 -7.25 -30.33
N THR A 81 9.94 -8.33 -30.92
CA THR A 81 10.98 -9.19 -30.30
C THR A 81 12.26 -8.43 -29.93
N GLN A 82 12.65 -7.43 -30.72
CA GLN A 82 13.82 -6.58 -30.44
C GLN A 82 13.62 -5.63 -29.25
N ASP A 83 12.37 -5.36 -28.88
CA ASP A 83 11.95 -4.40 -27.85
C ASP A 83 11.43 -5.06 -26.57
N PHE A 84 11.72 -6.34 -26.34
CA PHE A 84 11.26 -7.09 -25.16
C PHE A 84 11.64 -6.44 -23.81
N HIS A 85 12.63 -5.54 -23.80
CA HIS A 85 13.02 -4.74 -22.64
C HIS A 85 12.05 -3.59 -22.28
N GLN A 86 11.11 -3.23 -23.17
CA GLN A 86 10.23 -2.07 -23.02
C GLN A 86 8.84 -2.41 -22.45
N PHE A 87 8.43 -3.68 -22.53
CA PHE A 87 7.10 -4.15 -22.14
C PHE A 87 7.14 -5.49 -21.38
N PHE A 88 6.03 -5.81 -20.72
CA PHE A 88 5.81 -7.09 -20.04
C PHE A 88 4.33 -7.47 -20.09
N PHE A 89 3.98 -8.70 -19.72
CA PHE A 89 2.58 -9.14 -19.66
C PHE A 89 2.09 -9.32 -18.22
N SER A 90 0.81 -9.04 -18.02
CA SER A 90 0.04 -9.39 -16.83
C SER A 90 -1.04 -10.41 -17.21
N VAL A 91 -1.21 -11.44 -16.38
CA VAL A 91 -2.26 -12.45 -16.52
C VAL A 91 -3.01 -12.51 -15.20
N LEU A 92 -4.30 -12.16 -15.20
CA LEU A 92 -5.12 -12.09 -13.98
C LEU A 92 -6.53 -12.64 -14.20
N ALA A 93 -6.94 -13.57 -13.34
CA ALA A 93 -8.29 -14.14 -13.33
C ALA A 93 -9.12 -13.49 -12.22
N VAL A 94 -10.15 -12.72 -12.61
CA VAL A 94 -11.02 -11.96 -11.70
C VAL A 94 -12.38 -12.66 -11.56
N GLY A 95 -12.63 -13.25 -10.38
CA GLY A 95 -13.89 -13.87 -10.01
C GLY A 95 -14.83 -12.87 -9.32
N GLU A 96 -15.94 -13.34 -8.74
CA GLU A 96 -16.77 -12.48 -7.89
C GLU A 96 -16.08 -12.23 -6.54
N ASP A 97 -15.75 -13.32 -5.84
CA ASP A 97 -15.20 -13.29 -4.48
C ASP A 97 -13.70 -13.64 -4.39
N TYR A 98 -13.06 -13.95 -5.51
CA TYR A 98 -11.70 -14.50 -5.58
C TYR A 98 -10.90 -13.96 -6.77
N ILE A 99 -9.64 -13.60 -6.57
CA ILE A 99 -8.75 -13.09 -7.63
C ILE A 99 -7.34 -13.67 -7.49
N PHE A 100 -6.84 -14.25 -8.59
CA PHE A 100 -5.53 -14.89 -8.68
C PHE A 100 -4.78 -14.52 -9.97
N ALA A 101 -3.45 -14.68 -9.96
CA ALA A 101 -2.57 -14.27 -11.05
C ALA A 101 -1.85 -15.47 -11.70
N GLY A 102 -1.54 -15.33 -13.00
CA GLY A 102 -0.62 -16.20 -13.72
C GLY A 102 0.83 -15.74 -13.56
N ASN A 103 1.73 -16.69 -13.30
CA ASN A 103 3.18 -16.45 -13.24
C ASN A 103 3.82 -16.93 -14.56
N PRO A 104 4.76 -16.18 -15.16
CA PRO A 104 5.42 -16.63 -16.37
C PRO A 104 6.37 -17.80 -16.08
N GLN A 105 6.51 -18.69 -17.06
CA GLN A 105 7.51 -19.75 -17.09
C GLN A 105 8.63 -19.35 -18.06
N HIS A 106 9.87 -19.27 -17.56
CA HIS A 106 11.10 -19.09 -18.34
C HIS A 106 11.04 -18.01 -19.44
N VAL A 107 11.36 -16.77 -19.06
CA VAL A 107 11.33 -15.60 -19.96
C VAL A 107 12.66 -15.46 -20.70
N ASP A 108 12.86 -16.28 -21.75
CA ASP A 108 13.90 -16.02 -22.75
C ASP A 108 13.55 -14.78 -23.58
N LYS A 109 14.47 -13.81 -23.60
CA LYS A 109 14.35 -12.53 -24.32
C LYS A 109 14.37 -12.70 -25.84
N ASN A 110 14.86 -13.83 -26.35
CA ASN A 110 14.87 -14.16 -27.78
C ASN A 110 13.64 -14.98 -28.21
N SER A 111 12.82 -15.43 -27.25
CA SER A 111 11.64 -16.23 -27.55
C SER A 111 10.54 -15.39 -28.18
N THR A 112 9.90 -15.92 -29.21
CA THR A 112 8.64 -15.40 -29.78
C THR A 112 7.40 -15.75 -28.94
N HIS A 113 7.59 -16.39 -27.77
CA HIS A 113 6.52 -16.93 -26.93
C HIS A 113 6.84 -16.72 -25.45
N VAL A 114 5.87 -16.23 -24.67
CA VAL A 114 5.93 -16.18 -23.20
C VAL A 114 4.81 -17.04 -22.63
N SER A 115 5.16 -18.15 -21.97
CA SER A 115 4.20 -19.03 -21.30
C SER A 115 3.90 -18.54 -19.89
N PHE A 116 2.66 -18.70 -19.45
CA PHE A 116 2.18 -18.39 -18.10
C PHE A 116 1.46 -19.60 -17.51
N THR A 117 1.61 -19.81 -16.21
CA THR A 117 0.89 -20.84 -15.44
C THR A 117 0.24 -20.31 -14.18
N PHE A 118 -0.87 -20.95 -13.82
CA PHE A 118 -1.60 -20.71 -12.59
C PHE A 118 -2.21 -22.02 -12.06
N VAL A 119 -2.45 -22.05 -10.75
CA VAL A 119 -3.15 -23.16 -10.07
C VAL A 119 -4.35 -22.52 -9.35
N PRO A 120 -5.57 -22.63 -9.89
CA PRO A 120 -6.76 -22.15 -9.18
C PRO A 120 -6.98 -22.99 -7.91
N SER A 121 -7.39 -22.36 -6.81
CA SER A 121 -7.80 -23.07 -5.59
C SER A 121 -9.32 -23.20 -5.45
N LEU A 122 -10.08 -22.33 -6.13
CA LEU A 122 -11.54 -22.28 -6.06
C LEU A 122 -12.12 -22.43 -7.49
N PRO A 123 -13.24 -23.15 -7.68
CA PRO A 123 -13.93 -23.26 -8.96
C PRO A 123 -14.83 -22.04 -9.19
N GLY A 124 -15.33 -21.89 -10.41
CA GLY A 124 -16.26 -20.83 -10.79
C GLY A 124 -15.97 -20.23 -12.15
N GLU A 125 -16.55 -19.06 -12.40
CA GLU A 125 -16.36 -18.29 -13.64
C GLU A 125 -15.53 -17.03 -13.37
N TYR A 126 -14.52 -16.82 -14.22
CA TYR A 126 -13.51 -15.78 -14.08
C TYR A 126 -13.34 -15.01 -15.39
N GLU A 127 -13.17 -13.69 -15.27
CA GLU A 127 -12.71 -12.84 -16.35
C GLU A 127 -11.17 -12.91 -16.36
N LEU A 128 -10.58 -13.64 -17.31
CA LEU A 128 -9.13 -13.79 -17.44
C LEU A 128 -8.57 -12.69 -18.34
N TYR A 129 -8.01 -11.67 -17.72
CA TYR A 129 -7.29 -10.59 -18.39
C TYR A 129 -5.90 -11.07 -18.80
N VAL A 130 -5.54 -10.82 -20.06
CA VAL A 130 -4.19 -10.99 -20.59
C VAL A 130 -3.79 -9.67 -21.26
N GLU A 131 -2.83 -8.97 -20.67
CA GLU A 131 -2.55 -7.58 -21.05
C GLU A 131 -1.04 -7.33 -21.24
N GLU A 132 -0.72 -6.65 -22.33
CA GLU A 132 0.61 -6.08 -22.62
C GLU A 132 0.72 -4.72 -21.92
N ILE A 133 1.81 -4.51 -21.19
CA ILE A 133 2.04 -3.30 -20.41
C ILE A 133 3.39 -2.71 -20.82
N ILE A 134 3.35 -1.49 -21.36
CA ILE A 134 4.51 -0.74 -21.85
C ILE A 134 4.89 0.30 -20.80
N SER A 135 6.19 0.38 -20.48
CA SER A 135 6.69 1.18 -19.35
C SER A 135 6.95 2.66 -19.65
N ILE A 136 7.18 3.02 -20.93
CA ILE A 136 7.41 4.41 -21.39
C ILE A 136 6.86 4.57 -22.82
N PRO A 137 5.91 5.50 -23.07
CA PRO A 137 4.97 6.04 -22.09
C PRO A 137 4.20 4.90 -21.38
N PRO A 138 3.60 5.14 -20.20
CA PRO A 138 2.81 4.13 -19.51
C PRO A 138 1.55 3.84 -20.34
N TRP A 139 1.54 2.70 -21.03
CA TRP A 139 0.39 2.20 -21.79
C TRP A 139 0.05 0.79 -21.35
N GLN A 140 -1.24 0.47 -21.41
CA GLN A 140 -1.79 -0.87 -21.19
C GLN A 140 -2.61 -1.23 -22.42
N LYS A 141 -2.44 -2.47 -22.89
CA LYS A 141 -3.08 -2.99 -24.08
C LYS A 141 -3.64 -4.37 -23.81
N GLN A 142 -4.88 -4.61 -24.21
CA GLN A 142 -5.48 -5.95 -24.08
C GLN A 142 -5.02 -6.84 -25.24
N VAL A 143 -4.58 -8.06 -24.93
CA VAL A 143 -4.31 -9.07 -25.95
C VAL A 143 -5.62 -9.44 -26.63
N SER A 144 -5.60 -9.65 -27.95
CA SER A 144 -6.82 -9.88 -28.73
C SER A 144 -7.61 -11.08 -28.17
N GLY A 145 -8.85 -10.82 -27.74
CA GLY A 145 -9.73 -11.80 -27.06
C GLY A 145 -9.83 -11.66 -25.54
N SER A 146 -8.97 -10.84 -24.91
CA SER A 146 -9.05 -10.50 -23.49
C SER A 146 -10.19 -9.51 -23.20
N PRO A 147 -10.91 -9.61 -22.06
CA PRO A 147 -10.84 -10.71 -21.09
C PRO A 147 -11.47 -11.99 -21.64
N PHE A 148 -10.76 -13.10 -21.46
CA PHE A 148 -11.25 -14.42 -21.83
C PHE A 148 -12.18 -14.96 -20.73
N ARG A 149 -13.30 -15.60 -21.13
CA ARG A 149 -14.20 -16.29 -20.18
C ARG A 149 -13.55 -17.61 -19.76
N LEU A 150 -13.00 -17.64 -18.54
CA LEU A 150 -12.35 -18.81 -17.94
C LEU A 150 -13.32 -19.53 -16.98
N ILE A 151 -13.57 -20.81 -17.23
CA ILE A 151 -14.34 -21.69 -16.34
C ILE A 151 -13.37 -22.60 -15.59
N VAL A 152 -13.26 -22.40 -14.27
CA VAL A 152 -12.51 -23.29 -13.38
C VAL A 152 -13.46 -24.37 -12.86
N ARG A 153 -13.13 -25.64 -13.12
CA ARG A 153 -13.86 -26.81 -12.64
C ARG A 153 -13.32 -27.30 -11.29
N GLY A 154 -14.17 -27.92 -10.49
CA GLY A 154 -13.83 -28.52 -9.21
C GLY A 154 -15.08 -29.03 -8.51
N HIS A 155 -14.93 -29.57 -7.30
CA HIS A 155 -16.07 -29.84 -6.42
C HIS A 155 -16.70 -28.53 -5.95
N GLU A 156 -18.00 -28.53 -5.71
CA GLU A 156 -18.71 -27.39 -5.10
C GLU A 156 -18.09 -27.08 -3.73
N LEU A 157 -17.82 -25.80 -3.46
CA LEU A 157 -17.21 -25.37 -2.22
C LEU A 157 -18.25 -25.20 -1.13
N ASP A 158 -18.12 -25.95 -0.05
CA ASP A 158 -18.67 -25.49 1.22
C ASP A 158 -17.89 -24.24 1.66
N THR A 159 -18.57 -23.08 1.60
CA THR A 159 -17.93 -21.81 1.93
C THR A 159 -17.70 -21.65 3.43
N ASP A 160 -18.40 -22.37 4.30
CA ASP A 160 -18.18 -22.33 5.75
C ASP A 160 -17.00 -23.23 6.15
N ASP A 161 -16.78 -24.38 5.49
CA ASP A 161 -15.53 -25.14 5.60
C ASP A 161 -14.31 -24.28 5.23
N LEU A 162 -14.40 -23.49 4.14
CA LEU A 162 -13.31 -22.59 3.73
C LEU A 162 -13.05 -21.47 4.76
N LYS A 163 -14.10 -20.95 5.42
CA LYS A 163 -13.98 -20.01 6.54
C LYS A 163 -13.30 -20.69 7.74
N VAL A 164 -13.68 -21.92 8.08
CA VAL A 164 -13.07 -22.69 9.17
C VAL A 164 -11.60 -23.01 8.87
N GLN A 165 -11.25 -23.35 7.63
CA GLN A 165 -9.86 -23.55 7.22
C GLN A 165 -9.03 -22.26 7.36
N THR A 166 -9.55 -21.11 6.91
CA THR A 166 -8.85 -19.81 7.01
C THR A 166 -8.79 -19.24 8.43
N ASP A 167 -9.75 -19.58 9.31
CA ASP A 167 -9.69 -19.30 10.76
C ASP A 167 -8.76 -20.27 11.52
N ASN A 168 -8.45 -21.45 10.96
CA ASN A 168 -7.49 -22.40 11.55
C ASN A 168 -6.02 -22.12 11.15
N LEU A 169 -5.78 -21.26 10.16
CA LEU A 169 -4.43 -20.82 9.80
C LEU A 169 -3.77 -20.00 10.95
N PRO A 170 -2.43 -20.03 11.08
CA PRO A 170 -1.71 -19.16 12.00
C PRO A 170 -1.76 -17.71 11.52
N SER A 171 -1.61 -16.74 12.42
CA SER A 171 -1.48 -15.34 11.99
C SER A 171 -0.20 -15.13 11.19
N CYS A 172 -0.25 -14.36 10.10
CA CYS A 172 0.93 -14.01 9.32
C CYS A 172 1.96 -13.21 10.11
N GLN A 173 1.55 -12.63 11.23
CA GLN A 173 2.40 -11.97 12.20
C GLN A 173 3.35 -12.94 12.94
N THR A 174 3.08 -14.26 12.93
CA THR A 174 3.79 -15.28 13.73
C THR A 174 4.66 -16.28 12.97
N ILE A 175 4.64 -16.29 11.64
CA ILE A 175 5.42 -17.22 10.83
C ILE A 175 6.84 -16.69 10.54
N SER A 176 7.83 -17.57 10.38
CA SER A 176 9.13 -17.18 9.80
C SER A 176 8.98 -16.84 8.31
N ARG A 177 9.78 -15.89 7.85
CA ARG A 177 9.75 -15.26 6.52
C ARG A 177 11.08 -15.37 5.76
N GLU A 178 11.96 -16.26 6.23
CA GLU A 178 13.21 -16.67 5.56
C GLU A 178 12.99 -17.12 4.09
N ASP A 179 11.77 -17.54 3.75
CA ASP A 179 11.34 -17.76 2.38
C ASP A 179 10.27 -16.73 1.96
N PRO A 180 10.55 -15.83 0.98
CA PRO A 180 9.58 -14.85 0.49
C PRO A 180 8.38 -15.46 -0.25
N SER A 181 8.33 -16.78 -0.48
CA SER A 181 7.08 -17.47 -0.87
C SER A 181 5.97 -17.35 0.18
N TRP A 182 6.25 -16.86 1.40
CA TRP A 182 5.26 -16.73 2.47
C TRP A 182 4.06 -15.85 2.12
N VAL A 183 4.20 -14.91 1.16
CA VAL A 183 3.09 -14.12 0.59
C VAL A 183 2.52 -14.70 -0.71
N GLU A 184 2.82 -15.95 -1.08
CA GLU A 184 2.06 -16.63 -2.13
C GLU A 184 0.62 -16.87 -1.64
N GLY A 185 -0.33 -16.32 -2.37
CA GLY A 185 -1.73 -16.26 -1.97
C GLY A 185 -2.59 -15.60 -3.04
N ALA A 186 -3.81 -15.26 -2.64
CA ALA A 186 -4.81 -14.65 -3.51
C ALA A 186 -5.66 -13.65 -2.74
N TRP A 187 -6.36 -12.77 -3.46
CA TRP A 187 -7.32 -11.85 -2.84
C TRP A 187 -8.69 -12.51 -2.77
N MET A 188 -9.31 -12.47 -1.59
CA MET A 188 -10.61 -13.10 -1.31
C MET A 188 -11.52 -12.12 -0.57
N THR A 189 -12.84 -12.29 -0.70
CA THR A 189 -13.83 -11.50 0.08
C THR A 189 -14.20 -12.18 1.40
N ARG A 190 -14.84 -11.39 2.27
CA ARG A 190 -15.53 -11.83 3.50
C ARG A 190 -16.62 -12.89 3.32
N LYS A 191 -16.98 -13.30 2.09
CA LYS A 191 -17.84 -14.48 1.86
C LYS A 191 -17.06 -15.80 1.98
N LEU A 192 -15.75 -15.76 1.74
CA LEU A 192 -14.87 -16.92 1.68
C LEU A 192 -13.87 -16.98 2.84
N THR A 193 -13.60 -15.84 3.49
CA THR A 193 -12.60 -15.73 4.56
C THR A 193 -13.22 -15.83 5.94
N GLY A 194 -12.52 -16.51 6.84
CA GLY A 194 -12.87 -16.63 8.25
C GLY A 194 -13.02 -15.31 9.01
N LYS A 195 -13.61 -15.37 10.19
CA LYS A 195 -14.00 -14.20 11.00
C LYS A 195 -12.99 -13.81 12.08
N LYS A 196 -12.10 -14.74 12.48
CA LYS A 196 -11.13 -14.57 13.58
C LYS A 196 -10.06 -13.53 13.25
N HIS A 197 -9.51 -13.60 12.04
CA HIS A 197 -8.47 -12.69 11.56
C HIS A 197 -9.04 -11.37 11.02
N GLY A 198 -10.31 -11.38 10.59
CA GLY A 198 -11.03 -10.23 10.07
C GLY A 198 -10.72 -9.93 8.60
N VAL A 199 -11.18 -8.77 8.13
CA VAL A 199 -11.07 -8.32 6.73
C VAL A 199 -10.83 -6.80 6.69
N LEU A 200 -10.35 -6.29 5.55
CA LEU A 200 -10.27 -4.85 5.29
C LEU A 200 -11.68 -4.24 5.26
N ARG A 201 -11.76 -2.91 5.41
CA ARG A 201 -13.04 -2.17 5.40
C ARG A 201 -13.82 -2.28 4.08
N SER A 202 -13.13 -2.58 2.99
CA SER A 202 -13.70 -2.91 1.68
C SER A 202 -14.30 -4.32 1.58
N GLY A 203 -14.21 -5.14 2.63
CA GLY A 203 -14.66 -6.54 2.64
C GLY A 203 -13.71 -7.53 1.98
N TRP A 204 -12.52 -7.10 1.57
CA TRP A 204 -11.46 -7.93 0.99
C TRP A 204 -10.36 -8.25 1.99
N VAL A 205 -9.58 -9.31 1.73
CA VAL A 205 -8.34 -9.63 2.43
C VAL A 205 -7.42 -10.39 1.45
N PHE A 206 -6.11 -10.24 1.60
CA PHE A 206 -5.15 -11.10 0.92
C PHE A 206 -4.89 -12.32 1.80
N GLN A 207 -5.07 -13.51 1.24
CA GLN A 207 -4.95 -14.79 1.93
C GLN A 207 -3.73 -15.56 1.39
N PRO A 208 -2.59 -15.55 2.10
CA PRO A 208 -1.51 -16.49 1.85
C PRO A 208 -1.91 -17.94 2.08
N LYS A 209 -1.24 -18.84 1.37
CA LYS A 209 -1.40 -20.31 1.49
C LYS A 209 -1.06 -20.86 2.90
N ARG A 210 -0.29 -20.10 3.70
CA ARG A 210 0.37 -20.58 4.93
C ARG A 210 -0.06 -19.85 6.22
N CYS A 211 -0.80 -18.74 6.11
CA CYS A 211 -1.18 -17.89 7.23
C CYS A 211 -2.34 -16.95 6.86
N SER A 212 -3.01 -16.39 7.85
CA SER A 212 -4.04 -15.34 7.70
C SER A 212 -3.55 -14.02 8.30
N PHE A 213 -3.76 -12.89 7.62
CA PHE A 213 -3.36 -11.58 8.16
C PHE A 213 -4.34 -11.13 9.25
N ASP A 214 -3.84 -10.89 10.47
CA ASP A 214 -4.65 -10.21 11.48
C ASP A 214 -4.94 -8.77 11.04
N THR A 215 -6.22 -8.39 11.06
CA THR A 215 -6.70 -7.02 10.83
C THR A 215 -7.10 -6.34 12.14
N PHE A 216 -6.90 -5.03 12.21
CA PHE A 216 -7.10 -4.19 13.39
C PHE A 216 -8.12 -3.09 13.08
N THR A 217 -9.11 -2.96 13.94
CA THR A 217 -10.12 -1.89 13.91
C THR A 217 -9.56 -0.60 14.52
N THR A 218 -10.25 0.53 14.33
CA THR A 218 -9.93 1.78 15.03
C THR A 218 -9.92 1.60 16.56
N ASP A 219 -10.79 0.74 17.08
CA ASP A 219 -10.90 0.42 18.50
C ASP A 219 -9.71 -0.41 19.01
N ASP A 220 -9.23 -1.37 18.21
CA ASP A 220 -8.00 -2.13 18.50
C ASP A 220 -6.80 -1.18 18.53
N ILE A 221 -6.73 -0.25 17.58
CA ILE A 221 -5.67 0.75 17.46
C ILE A 221 -5.70 1.75 18.63
N GLU A 222 -6.89 2.13 19.10
CA GLU A 222 -7.04 2.95 20.30
C GLU A 222 -6.58 2.21 21.57
N ILE A 223 -6.94 0.93 21.74
CA ILE A 223 -6.44 0.13 22.88
C ILE A 223 -4.90 0.00 22.81
N ALA A 224 -4.35 -0.18 21.60
CA ALA A 224 -2.91 -0.19 21.39
C ALA A 224 -2.24 1.17 21.71
N SER A 225 -2.93 2.30 21.47
CA SER A 225 -2.44 3.65 21.79
C SER A 225 -2.18 3.87 23.29
N HIS A 226 -2.78 3.04 24.15
CA HIS A 226 -2.60 3.05 25.60
C HIS A 226 -1.55 2.01 26.09
N SER A 227 -0.74 1.43 25.20
CA SER A 227 0.38 0.55 25.58
C SER A 227 1.38 1.26 26.51
N LYS A 228 1.97 0.53 27.46
CA LYS A 228 2.96 1.09 28.40
C LYS A 228 4.28 1.51 27.74
N VAL A 229 4.58 0.95 26.57
CA VAL A 229 5.78 1.22 25.78
C VAL A 229 5.34 1.92 24.49
N PRO A 230 5.98 3.04 24.08
CA PRO A 230 5.74 3.66 22.79
C PRO A 230 5.95 2.70 21.63
N LYS A 231 5.11 2.82 20.60
CA LYS A 231 4.99 1.89 19.48
C LYS A 231 5.04 2.67 18.17
N THR A 232 6.05 2.42 17.33
CA THR A 232 6.42 3.35 16.25
C THR A 232 6.64 2.64 14.91
N ILE A 233 5.90 3.08 13.88
CA ILE A 233 6.06 2.65 12.49
C ILE A 233 6.58 3.84 11.67
N ALA A 234 7.73 3.69 11.02
CA ALA A 234 8.26 4.67 10.07
C ALA A 234 8.09 4.19 8.63
N ILE A 235 7.47 5.02 7.78
CA ILE A 235 7.23 4.78 6.36
C ILE A 235 8.16 5.70 5.55
N LEU A 236 9.16 5.10 4.91
CA LEU A 236 10.19 5.81 4.14
C LEU A 236 10.05 5.49 2.65
N GLY A 237 9.60 6.44 1.84
CA GLY A 237 9.53 6.22 0.40
C GLY A 237 8.90 7.36 -0.38
N SER A 238 8.44 7.04 -1.58
CA SER A 238 7.77 7.97 -2.47
C SER A 238 6.31 8.24 -2.05
N SER A 239 5.58 8.96 -2.88
CA SER A 239 4.13 9.09 -2.77
C SER A 239 3.35 7.77 -2.83
N THR A 240 3.94 6.69 -3.37
CA THR A 240 3.30 5.36 -3.41
C THR A 240 3.26 4.76 -2.01
N GLU A 241 4.39 4.80 -1.31
CA GLU A 241 4.54 4.33 0.07
C GLU A 241 3.81 5.26 1.06
N ARG A 242 3.70 6.55 0.74
CA ARG A 242 2.86 7.51 1.48
C ARG A 242 1.40 7.06 1.63
N GLY A 243 0.85 6.30 0.67
CA GLY A 243 -0.49 5.72 0.77
C GLY A 243 -0.64 4.75 1.95
N ILE A 244 0.42 4.06 2.35
CA ILE A 244 0.45 3.17 3.53
C ILE A 244 0.42 3.99 4.82
N PHE A 245 1.22 5.07 4.90
CA PHE A 245 1.16 6.01 6.03
C PHE A 245 -0.23 6.64 6.18
N LEU A 246 -0.83 7.10 5.08
CA LEU A 246 -2.19 7.63 5.11
C LEU A 246 -3.20 6.56 5.53
N SER A 247 -2.99 5.29 5.16
CA SER A 247 -3.86 4.17 5.59
C SER A 247 -3.74 3.90 7.10
N LEU A 248 -2.53 3.97 7.67
CA LEU A 248 -2.32 3.88 9.12
C LEU A 248 -3.06 4.99 9.89
N VAL A 249 -2.93 6.23 9.43
CA VAL A 249 -3.62 7.39 10.02
C VAL A 249 -5.14 7.25 9.87
N ASP A 250 -5.63 6.83 8.70
CA ASP A 250 -7.06 6.65 8.42
C ASP A 250 -7.70 5.50 9.24
N LEU A 251 -6.95 4.43 9.51
CA LEU A 251 -7.40 3.36 10.41
C LEU A 251 -7.45 3.83 11.87
N ALA A 252 -6.51 4.68 12.30
CA ALA A 252 -6.44 5.19 13.67
C ALA A 252 -7.48 6.26 14.00
N LEU A 253 -7.98 7.01 13.01
CA LEU A 253 -8.96 8.09 13.21
C LEU A 253 -10.41 7.59 13.24
N HIS A 254 -11.22 8.12 14.15
CA HIS A 254 -12.67 7.97 14.12
C HIS A 254 -13.30 8.83 13.00
N LYS A 255 -14.45 8.41 12.47
CA LYS A 255 -15.25 9.11 11.44
C LYS A 255 -15.41 10.63 11.64
N HIS A 256 -15.53 11.12 12.88
CA HIS A 256 -15.68 12.56 13.15
C HIS A 256 -14.37 13.34 13.05
N GLU A 257 -13.23 12.72 13.39
CA GLU A 257 -11.89 13.34 13.33
C GLU A 257 -11.40 13.46 11.87
N LYS A 258 -11.87 12.56 11.00
CA LYS A 258 -11.55 12.51 9.55
C LYS A 258 -12.12 13.66 8.73
N ARG A 259 -13.07 14.46 9.25
CA ARG A 259 -13.77 15.54 8.52
C ARG A 259 -12.84 16.49 7.74
N ASN A 260 -11.65 16.75 8.29
CA ASN A 260 -10.65 17.64 7.71
C ASN A 260 -9.44 16.92 7.11
N LEU A 261 -9.37 15.58 7.17
CA LEU A 261 -8.19 14.77 6.83
C LEU A 261 -7.63 15.15 5.46
N SER A 262 -8.43 15.14 4.41
CA SER A 262 -8.03 15.49 3.03
C SER A 262 -7.56 16.93 2.83
N LYS A 263 -7.92 17.85 3.73
CA LYS A 263 -7.50 19.27 3.71
C LYS A 263 -6.35 19.57 4.66
N SER A 264 -6.06 18.67 5.59
CA SER A 264 -5.09 18.85 6.67
C SER A 264 -3.64 18.99 6.18
N ASP A 265 -2.80 19.57 7.03
CA ASP A 265 -1.36 19.69 6.77
C ASP A 265 -0.71 18.31 6.60
N LEU A 266 -1.14 17.31 7.37
CA LEU A 266 -0.73 15.90 7.26
C LEU A 266 -1.01 15.33 5.86
N SER A 267 -2.20 15.55 5.31
CA SER A 267 -2.56 15.07 3.97
C SER A 267 -1.88 15.86 2.84
N LYS A 268 -1.28 17.02 3.11
CA LYS A 268 -0.61 17.85 2.10
C LYS A 268 0.91 17.86 2.17
N CYS A 269 1.49 17.43 3.29
CA CYS A 269 2.94 17.47 3.50
C CYS A 269 3.71 16.54 2.56
N TRP A 270 4.75 17.10 1.92
CA TRP A 270 5.71 16.41 1.05
C TRP A 270 7.13 16.40 1.65
N GLY A 271 7.22 16.31 2.98
CA GLY A 271 8.46 16.31 3.74
C GLY A 271 8.43 15.25 4.84
N PHE A 272 8.57 15.69 6.09
CA PHE A 272 8.42 14.86 7.28
C PHE A 272 7.04 15.07 7.92
N VAL A 273 6.37 13.97 8.29
CA VAL A 273 5.20 13.99 9.19
C VAL A 273 5.35 12.92 10.26
N GLU A 274 4.98 13.25 11.48
CA GLU A 274 4.71 12.33 12.57
C GLU A 274 3.28 12.54 13.06
N PHE A 275 2.48 11.47 13.04
CA PHE A 275 1.18 11.36 13.69
C PHE A 275 1.35 10.55 14.97
N ARG A 276 0.73 10.97 16.07
CA ARG A 276 0.65 10.19 17.31
C ARG A 276 -0.78 10.14 17.82
N LEU A 277 -1.21 8.96 18.20
CA LEU A 277 -2.35 8.71 19.07
C LEU A 277 -1.79 8.06 20.33
N GLY A 278 -1.82 8.76 21.47
CA GLY A 278 -1.20 8.28 22.71
C GLY A 278 0.27 7.87 22.51
N ASN A 279 0.57 6.60 22.81
CA ASN A 279 1.88 5.98 22.64
C ASN A 279 2.07 5.29 21.26
N LEU A 280 1.08 5.30 20.36
CA LEU A 280 1.21 4.78 18.99
C LEU A 280 1.57 5.92 18.02
N HIS A 281 2.73 5.80 17.38
CA HIS A 281 3.33 6.81 16.50
C HIS A 281 3.45 6.26 15.07
N PHE A 282 3.05 7.05 14.08
CA PHE A 282 3.32 6.80 12.66
C PHE A 282 4.17 7.94 12.10
N ILE A 283 5.27 7.60 11.44
CA ILE A 283 6.17 8.57 10.80
C ILE A 283 6.11 8.35 9.28
N TYR A 284 6.12 9.44 8.52
CA TYR A 284 6.38 9.46 7.09
C TYR A 284 7.51 10.43 6.77
N GLN A 285 8.42 10.02 5.89
CA GLN A 285 9.38 10.90 5.23
C GLN A 285 9.36 10.59 3.73
N ASP A 286 9.28 11.63 2.91
CA ASP A 286 9.51 11.48 1.47
C ASP A 286 11.00 11.12 1.26
N PHE A 287 11.27 9.86 0.91
CA PHE A 287 12.57 9.22 1.06
C PHE A 287 12.95 8.48 -0.23
N ARG A 288 12.99 9.21 -1.35
CA ARG A 288 13.19 8.68 -2.72
C ARG A 288 14.63 8.25 -3.02
N VAL A 289 15.23 7.48 -2.11
CA VAL A 289 16.62 7.02 -2.24
C VAL A 289 16.82 6.20 -3.52
N GLU A 290 15.79 5.53 -4.04
CA GLU A 290 15.84 4.78 -5.30
C GLU A 290 16.24 5.62 -6.52
N ARG A 291 16.23 6.95 -6.41
CA ARG A 291 16.65 7.92 -7.44
C ARG A 291 18.09 8.39 -7.31
N ALA A 292 18.75 8.10 -6.20
CA ALA A 292 20.17 8.39 -6.02
C ALA A 292 21.00 7.44 -6.91
N GLN A 293 21.24 7.88 -8.15
CA GLN A 293 22.14 7.22 -9.10
C GLN A 293 23.56 7.09 -8.52
N ASP A 294 24.30 6.12 -9.08
CA ASP A 294 25.37 5.41 -8.39
C ASP A 294 26.46 6.29 -7.74
N ILE A 295 26.35 6.36 -6.41
CA ILE A 295 27.39 6.76 -5.43
C ILE A 295 28.71 5.98 -5.65
N TYR A 296 28.64 4.86 -6.36
CA TYR A 296 29.78 3.99 -6.70
C TYR A 296 30.40 4.28 -8.09
N GLU A 297 29.73 4.99 -8.99
CA GLU A 297 30.27 5.30 -10.33
C GLU A 297 30.97 6.66 -10.41
N SER A 298 30.76 7.56 -9.44
CA SER A 298 31.45 8.86 -9.33
C SER A 298 32.95 8.78 -9.01
N GLY A 299 33.58 7.61 -9.16
CA GLY A 299 35.03 7.38 -9.03
C GLY A 299 35.83 7.64 -10.31
N ARG A 300 35.30 8.40 -11.28
CA ARG A 300 35.97 8.69 -12.56
C ARG A 300 35.99 10.19 -12.88
N SER A 301 37.18 10.67 -13.22
CA SER A 301 37.55 12.07 -13.43
C SER A 301 37.04 12.66 -14.75
N LYS A 302 35.72 12.78 -14.87
CA LYS A 302 35.04 13.67 -15.83
C LYS A 302 34.01 14.50 -15.05
N GLY A 303 33.81 15.75 -15.47
CA GLY A 303 33.01 16.72 -14.72
C GLY A 303 31.60 16.21 -14.34
N VAL A 304 31.13 16.63 -13.18
CA VAL A 304 29.83 16.23 -12.63
C VAL A 304 28.73 16.90 -13.43
N ASN A 305 27.86 16.09 -14.05
CA ASN A 305 26.61 16.58 -14.60
C ASN A 305 25.64 16.90 -13.46
N ILE A 306 25.16 18.14 -13.41
CA ILE A 306 24.25 18.64 -12.39
C ILE A 306 22.94 19.06 -13.07
N THR A 307 21.85 18.40 -12.69
CA THR A 307 20.50 18.87 -12.99
C THR A 307 20.08 19.87 -11.91
N CYS A 308 19.44 20.97 -12.29
CA CYS A 308 18.78 21.92 -11.39
C CYS A 308 17.29 22.06 -11.72
N HIS A 309 16.50 22.33 -10.70
CA HIS A 309 15.09 22.73 -10.81
C HIS A 309 14.95 24.12 -10.19
N ASN A 310 14.60 25.11 -11.02
CA ASN A 310 14.69 26.53 -10.70
C ASN A 310 16.10 26.89 -10.17
N GLU A 311 16.20 27.57 -9.04
CA GLU A 311 17.46 28.01 -8.41
C GLU A 311 18.18 26.95 -7.54
N LYS A 312 17.68 25.71 -7.49
CA LYS A 312 18.22 24.65 -6.63
C LYS A 312 18.72 23.45 -7.43
N LYS A 313 19.74 22.74 -6.91
CA LYS A 313 20.15 21.44 -7.49
C LYS A 313 19.01 20.43 -7.35
N ALA A 314 18.65 19.79 -8.45
CA ALA A 314 17.66 18.73 -8.51
C ALA A 314 18.27 17.37 -8.17
N GLU A 315 19.47 17.12 -8.68
CA GLU A 315 20.10 15.80 -8.69
C GLU A 315 21.60 15.92 -8.38
N GLU A 316 21.96 15.65 -7.13
CA GLU A 316 23.24 15.04 -6.77
C GLU A 316 22.92 13.85 -5.86
N GLY A 317 22.94 12.64 -6.44
CA GLY A 317 22.53 11.42 -5.73
C GLY A 317 23.33 11.18 -4.44
N SER A 318 24.61 11.56 -4.45
CA SER A 318 25.50 11.52 -3.28
C SER A 318 25.06 12.47 -2.16
N ILE A 319 24.62 13.69 -2.46
CA ILE A 319 24.09 14.64 -1.48
C ILE A 319 22.77 14.13 -0.91
N PHE A 320 21.81 13.81 -1.77
CA PHE A 320 20.49 13.34 -1.35
C PHE A 320 20.59 12.10 -0.45
N PHE A 321 21.41 11.13 -0.85
CA PHE A 321 21.60 9.92 -0.07
C PHE A 321 22.41 10.13 1.21
N ARG A 322 23.44 11.00 1.21
CA ARG A 322 24.16 11.38 2.44
C ARG A 322 23.21 11.99 3.46
N ASP A 323 22.31 12.87 3.03
CA ASP A 323 21.41 13.56 3.93
C ASP A 323 20.24 12.66 4.37
N ALA A 324 19.95 11.59 3.60
CA ALA A 324 19.16 10.41 4.00
C ALA A 324 19.84 9.54 5.08
N LEU A 325 21.14 9.24 4.93
CA LEU A 325 21.94 8.51 5.93
C LEU A 325 21.97 9.27 7.26
N LYS A 326 22.17 10.60 7.22
CA LYS A 326 22.06 11.45 8.41
C LYS A 326 20.64 11.50 8.98
N PHE A 327 19.59 11.46 8.15
CA PHE A 327 18.21 11.41 8.65
C PHE A 327 17.96 10.14 9.49
N LEU A 328 18.55 9.01 9.10
CA LEU A 328 18.56 7.81 9.96
C LEU A 328 19.29 8.09 11.28
N GLU A 329 20.56 8.51 11.24
CA GLU A 329 21.38 8.74 12.45
C GLU A 329 20.80 9.79 13.40
N GLU A 330 20.36 10.93 12.87
CA GLU A 330 20.08 12.15 13.63
C GLU A 330 18.60 12.32 13.97
N THR A 331 17.68 11.72 13.20
CA THR A 331 16.23 11.84 13.42
C THR A 331 15.58 10.52 13.86
N LEU A 332 15.72 9.42 13.11
CA LEU A 332 15.07 8.15 13.49
C LEU A 332 15.80 7.41 14.63
N PHE A 333 17.13 7.45 14.63
CA PHE A 333 17.97 6.85 15.66
C PHE A 333 18.56 7.88 16.63
N GLY A 334 18.12 9.14 16.51
CA GLY A 334 18.39 10.20 17.49
C GLY A 334 17.71 9.96 18.85
N PRO A 335 17.92 10.89 19.82
CA PRO A 335 17.56 10.69 21.23
C PRO A 335 16.05 10.83 21.55
N ARG A 336 15.16 10.73 20.56
CA ARG A 336 13.70 10.90 20.75
C ARG A 336 12.99 9.58 21.01
N LEU A 337 12.98 8.69 20.02
CA LEU A 337 12.39 7.35 20.08
C LEU A 337 12.85 6.57 18.84
N TRP A 338 13.31 5.33 19.02
CA TRP A 338 13.65 4.46 17.89
C TRP A 338 12.40 3.73 17.38
N PRO A 339 12.24 3.55 16.05
CA PRO A 339 11.07 2.87 15.49
C PRO A 339 11.05 1.38 15.84
N ASP A 340 9.89 0.78 16.15
CA ASP A 340 9.75 -0.69 16.15
C ASP A 340 9.93 -1.24 14.72
N ILE A 341 9.41 -0.51 13.73
CA ILE A 341 9.44 -0.90 12.32
C ILE A 341 9.84 0.26 11.41
N ILE A 342 10.72 -0.02 10.45
CA ILE A 342 10.99 0.83 9.28
C ILE A 342 10.51 0.11 8.01
N PHE A 343 9.45 0.60 7.39
CA PHE A 343 9.07 0.22 6.04
C PHE A 343 9.79 1.14 5.03
N VAL A 344 10.51 0.59 4.04
CA VAL A 344 11.36 1.40 3.14
C VAL A 344 11.32 0.94 1.68
N ALA A 345 11.19 1.88 0.74
CA ALA A 345 11.45 1.61 -0.68
C ALA A 345 12.94 1.84 -1.00
N SER A 346 13.75 0.78 -1.10
CA SER A 346 15.19 0.92 -1.42
C SER A 346 15.81 -0.30 -2.15
N PRO A 347 16.60 -0.09 -3.23
CA PRO A 347 17.48 -1.10 -3.85
C PRO A 347 18.45 -1.78 -2.87
N ILE A 348 18.89 -3.03 -3.15
CA ILE A 348 19.82 -3.77 -2.25
C ILE A 348 21.10 -3.00 -1.95
N LYS A 349 21.74 -2.42 -2.98
CA LYS A 349 22.99 -1.64 -2.85
C LYS A 349 22.84 -0.53 -1.80
N GLN A 350 21.69 0.14 -1.81
CA GLN A 350 21.39 1.26 -0.93
C GLN A 350 20.96 0.79 0.47
N LEU A 351 20.13 -0.25 0.55
CA LEU A 351 19.73 -0.86 1.82
C LEU A 351 20.95 -1.26 2.68
N ARG A 352 22.02 -1.79 2.06
CA ARG A 352 23.31 -2.07 2.75
C ARG A 352 23.94 -0.82 3.38
N LEU A 353 23.90 0.32 2.69
CA LEU A 353 24.43 1.58 3.22
C LEU A 353 23.52 2.16 4.31
N LEU A 354 22.20 2.04 4.16
CA LEU A 354 21.22 2.43 5.20
C LEU A 354 21.41 1.59 6.47
N LEU A 355 21.59 0.27 6.34
CA LEU A 355 21.87 -0.65 7.46
C LEU A 355 23.13 -0.27 8.24
N GLY A 356 24.19 0.16 7.54
CA GLY A 356 25.43 0.67 8.15
C GLY A 356 25.27 1.95 8.97
N LYS A 357 24.07 2.54 9.02
CA LYS A 357 23.70 3.72 9.82
C LYS A 357 22.74 3.41 10.97
N ILE A 358 22.35 2.14 11.13
CA ILE A 358 21.36 1.71 12.12
C ILE A 358 22.10 1.08 13.31
N PRO A 359 21.92 1.60 14.55
CA PRO A 359 22.64 1.13 15.73
C PRO A 359 22.57 -0.40 15.88
N PRO A 360 23.69 -1.12 16.15
CA PRO A 360 23.65 -2.57 16.36
C PRO A 360 22.79 -3.03 17.55
N SER A 361 22.52 -2.13 18.50
CA SER A 361 21.62 -2.35 19.64
C SER A 361 20.14 -2.15 19.31
N TRP A 362 19.78 -1.67 18.12
CA TRP A 362 18.39 -1.58 17.69
C TRP A 362 17.86 -2.95 17.28
N ASN A 363 16.71 -3.33 17.85
CA ASN A 363 16.09 -4.65 17.77
C ASN A 363 14.72 -4.66 17.05
N GLY A 364 14.39 -3.59 16.33
CA GLY A 364 13.21 -3.53 15.46
C GLY A 364 13.44 -4.22 14.11
N THR A 365 12.49 -4.06 13.19
CA THR A 365 12.50 -4.74 11.87
C THR A 365 12.43 -3.75 10.71
N ILE A 366 13.19 -3.99 9.64
CA ILE A 366 13.13 -3.25 8.39
C ILE A 366 12.40 -4.08 7.34
N TYR A 367 11.35 -3.51 6.75
CA TYR A 367 10.65 -4.06 5.60
C TYR A 367 11.04 -3.31 4.32
N PRO A 368 12.10 -3.72 3.61
CA PRO A 368 12.39 -3.21 2.29
C PRO A 368 11.32 -3.73 1.31
N VAL A 369 10.46 -2.83 0.81
CA VAL A 369 9.42 -3.21 -0.14
C VAL A 369 9.98 -3.27 -1.56
N ARG A 370 9.64 -4.33 -2.29
CA ARG A 370 10.02 -4.51 -3.69
C ARG A 370 8.81 -4.38 -4.60
N ASN A 371 8.98 -3.63 -5.71
CA ASN A 371 8.05 -3.52 -6.83
C ASN A 371 6.56 -3.23 -6.48
N PHE A 372 6.29 -2.64 -5.30
CA PHE A 372 4.96 -2.16 -4.91
C PHE A 372 4.48 -1.06 -5.84
N LYS A 373 5.37 -0.13 -6.24
CA LYS A 373 5.23 0.52 -7.54
C LYS A 373 5.83 -0.36 -8.63
N SER A 374 5.08 -0.56 -9.71
CA SER A 374 5.56 -1.12 -10.97
C SER A 374 6.81 -0.38 -11.48
N LYS A 375 7.94 -1.07 -11.54
CA LYS A 375 9.22 -0.57 -12.06
C LYS A 375 9.45 -0.99 -13.51
N ARG A 376 10.15 -0.15 -14.28
CA ARG A 376 10.15 -0.20 -15.76
C ARG A 376 10.68 -1.50 -16.40
N HIS A 377 11.64 -2.19 -15.76
CA HIS A 377 12.41 -3.28 -16.39
C HIS A 377 12.70 -4.47 -15.44
N GLU A 378 12.05 -4.54 -14.28
CA GLU A 378 12.49 -5.39 -13.15
C GLU A 378 11.36 -6.30 -12.61
N PHE A 379 10.46 -6.79 -13.47
CA PHE A 379 9.41 -7.72 -13.03
C PHE A 379 9.89 -9.15 -12.94
N TYR A 380 10.16 -9.78 -14.07
CA TYR A 380 10.52 -11.19 -14.16
C TYR A 380 11.96 -11.36 -14.63
N ASN A 381 12.66 -12.34 -14.06
CA ASN A 381 13.98 -12.75 -14.48
C ASN A 381 13.90 -13.74 -15.66
N ALA A 382 15.04 -14.20 -16.15
CA ALA A 382 15.09 -15.17 -17.26
C ALA A 382 14.41 -16.52 -16.93
N ASP A 383 14.26 -16.87 -15.65
CA ASP A 383 13.58 -18.10 -15.21
C ASP A 383 12.05 -17.93 -15.11
N GLY A 384 11.53 -16.71 -15.27
CA GLY A 384 10.12 -16.36 -15.01
C GLY A 384 9.79 -16.08 -13.55
N LEU A 385 10.76 -16.25 -12.63
CA LEU A 385 10.64 -15.80 -11.24
C LEU A 385 10.64 -14.28 -11.18
N LEU A 386 10.01 -13.70 -10.16
CA LEU A 386 10.08 -12.26 -9.96
C LEU A 386 11.51 -11.84 -9.59
N GLU A 387 12.07 -10.81 -10.25
CA GLU A 387 13.32 -10.19 -9.78
C GLU A 387 13.14 -9.61 -8.37
N SER A 388 11.92 -9.22 -7.97
CA SER A 388 11.62 -8.86 -6.57
C SER A 388 11.83 -10.03 -5.59
N GLN A 389 11.55 -11.27 -5.98
CA GLN A 389 11.79 -12.45 -5.13
C GLN A 389 13.28 -12.81 -5.04
N LYS A 390 14.01 -12.69 -6.16
CA LYS A 390 15.47 -12.86 -6.18
C LYS A 390 16.18 -11.78 -5.35
N GLU A 391 15.74 -10.52 -5.48
CA GLU A 391 16.21 -9.43 -4.62
C GLU A 391 15.74 -9.58 -3.16
N ALA A 392 14.58 -10.18 -2.90
CA ALA A 392 14.11 -10.46 -1.54
C ALA A 392 15.03 -11.47 -0.84
N LYS A 393 15.32 -12.61 -1.48
CA LYS A 393 16.26 -13.61 -0.94
C LYS A 393 17.64 -13.01 -0.67
N ALA A 394 18.13 -12.13 -1.55
CA ALA A 394 19.38 -11.38 -1.37
C ALA A 394 19.30 -10.16 -0.42
N SER A 395 18.10 -9.81 0.09
CA SER A 395 17.90 -8.80 1.14
C SER A 395 17.80 -9.44 2.53
N LEU A 396 17.17 -10.61 2.65
CA LEU A 396 17.09 -11.40 3.90
C LEU A 396 18.49 -11.80 4.41
N SER A 397 19.44 -12.03 3.51
CA SER A 397 20.82 -12.41 3.85
C SER A 397 21.75 -11.23 4.22
N LEU A 398 21.21 -10.03 4.50
CA LEU A 398 22.02 -8.83 4.78
C LEU A 398 22.25 -8.58 6.27
N ASP A 399 21.19 -8.68 7.06
CA ASP A 399 21.12 -8.32 8.48
C ASP A 399 19.88 -9.02 9.06
N PRO A 400 19.93 -9.67 10.23
CA PRO A 400 18.79 -10.41 10.80
C PRO A 400 17.58 -9.54 11.16
N ARG A 401 17.70 -8.21 11.04
CA ARG A 401 16.61 -7.24 11.22
C ARG A 401 15.90 -6.89 9.91
N VAL A 402 16.34 -7.44 8.77
CA VAL A 402 15.71 -7.25 7.46
C VAL A 402 14.75 -8.40 7.17
N ASP A 403 13.50 -8.04 6.85
CA ASP A 403 12.42 -8.98 6.56
C ASP A 403 11.63 -8.47 5.36
N VAL A 404 11.45 -9.28 4.32
CA VAL A 404 11.05 -8.74 3.01
C VAL A 404 9.56 -8.91 2.75
N LEU A 405 8.93 -7.80 2.37
CA LEU A 405 7.56 -7.77 1.88
C LEU A 405 7.56 -7.63 0.36
N ASP A 406 7.17 -8.70 -0.35
CA ASP A 406 7.03 -8.67 -1.82
C ASP A 406 5.74 -7.93 -2.21
N GLY A 407 5.85 -6.60 -2.22
CA GLY A 407 4.80 -5.67 -2.61
C GLY A 407 4.31 -5.84 -4.05
N PHE A 408 5.08 -6.52 -4.92
CA PHE A 408 4.54 -6.97 -6.20
C PHE A 408 3.43 -7.99 -5.97
N THR A 409 3.73 -9.16 -5.38
CA THR A 409 2.76 -10.24 -5.19
C THR A 409 1.53 -9.80 -4.40
N LEU A 410 1.70 -9.06 -3.29
CA LEU A 410 0.59 -8.49 -2.52
C LEU A 410 -0.33 -7.60 -3.37
N SER A 411 0.22 -6.85 -4.34
CA SER A 411 -0.59 -5.95 -5.17
C SER A 411 -1.15 -6.58 -6.43
N THR A 412 -0.54 -7.64 -6.99
CA THR A 412 -0.88 -8.17 -8.33
C THR A 412 -2.36 -8.45 -8.50
N GLY A 413 -2.99 -9.17 -7.56
CA GLY A 413 -4.42 -9.49 -7.65
C GLY A 413 -5.38 -8.31 -7.47
N MET A 414 -4.89 -7.13 -7.08
CA MET A 414 -5.72 -5.93 -6.90
C MET A 414 -5.51 -4.87 -7.99
N ARG A 415 -4.68 -5.10 -9.02
CA ARG A 415 -4.34 -4.04 -9.98
C ARG A 415 -5.48 -3.57 -10.89
N HIS A 416 -6.55 -4.36 -11.01
CA HIS A 416 -7.78 -4.01 -11.73
C HIS A 416 -8.92 -3.59 -10.78
N ALA A 417 -8.68 -3.68 -9.46
CA ALA A 417 -9.67 -3.45 -8.41
C ALA A 417 -9.75 -1.98 -7.94
N THR A 418 -8.94 -1.11 -8.53
CA THR A 418 -8.60 0.18 -7.92
C THR A 418 -9.21 1.34 -8.70
N GLU A 419 -10.31 1.87 -8.17
CA GLU A 419 -11.19 2.87 -8.79
C GLU A 419 -10.48 4.13 -9.33
N SER A 420 -9.27 4.43 -8.87
CA SER A 420 -8.56 5.68 -9.16
C SER A 420 -7.50 5.61 -10.28
N SER A 421 -7.37 4.51 -11.03
CA SER A 421 -6.39 4.42 -12.13
C SER A 421 -6.80 3.48 -13.27
N PRO A 422 -6.72 3.90 -14.55
CA PRO A 422 -6.95 3.04 -15.71
C PRO A 422 -5.76 2.12 -16.03
N PHE A 423 -4.60 2.30 -15.38
CA PHE A 423 -3.36 1.59 -15.71
C PHE A 423 -2.82 0.80 -14.52
N ILE A 424 -2.57 -0.50 -14.72
CA ILE A 424 -1.92 -1.44 -13.79
C ILE A 424 -0.65 -0.84 -13.18
N THR A 425 0.17 -0.14 -13.98
CA THR A 425 1.44 0.47 -13.52
C THR A 425 1.26 1.61 -12.52
N MET A 426 0.04 2.12 -12.39
CA MET A 426 -0.37 3.21 -11.51
C MET A 426 -1.43 2.77 -10.48
N ALA A 427 -1.89 1.51 -10.54
CA ALA A 427 -2.92 0.94 -9.66
C ALA A 427 -2.55 0.89 -8.16
N ASN A 428 -1.29 1.09 -7.78
CA ASN A 428 -0.86 1.23 -6.38
C ASN A 428 -0.52 2.68 -5.97
N HIS A 429 -0.70 3.66 -6.86
CA HIS A 429 -0.13 5.00 -6.73
C HIS A 429 -1.12 6.02 -6.14
N PHE A 430 -1.50 5.82 -4.88
CA PHE A 430 -2.59 6.56 -4.24
C PHE A 430 -2.15 7.84 -3.53
N HIS A 431 -2.63 8.98 -4.03
CA HIS A 431 -2.56 10.31 -3.38
C HIS A 431 -3.95 10.81 -2.96
N ARG A 432 -5.00 10.04 -3.25
CA ARG A 432 -6.40 10.47 -3.16
C ARG A 432 -7.13 9.64 -2.12
N TRP A 433 -7.98 10.33 -1.38
CA TRP A 433 -9.01 9.75 -0.54
C TRP A 433 -10.14 9.26 -1.47
N CYS A 434 -10.63 8.05 -1.23
CA CYS A 434 -11.75 7.51 -2.00
C CYS A 434 -13.06 8.13 -1.51
N ASN A 435 -14.11 8.01 -2.34
CA ASN A 435 -15.45 8.41 -1.95
C ASN A 435 -15.90 7.63 -0.70
N GLU A 436 -16.83 8.21 0.05
CA GLU A 436 -17.23 7.66 1.34
C GLU A 436 -17.99 6.32 1.21
N LEU A 437 -17.30 5.20 1.44
CA LEU A 437 -17.98 3.90 1.54
C LEU A 437 -18.78 3.89 2.84
N ASN A 438 -20.12 3.82 2.74
CA ASN A 438 -21.04 3.91 3.88
C ASN A 438 -20.86 5.19 4.74
N GLY A 439 -20.44 6.29 4.13
CA GLY A 439 -20.18 7.55 4.84
C GLY A 439 -18.84 7.59 5.59
N GLU A 440 -17.89 6.69 5.30
CA GLU A 440 -16.54 6.76 5.88
C GLU A 440 -15.49 7.10 4.80
N MET A 441 -14.67 8.11 5.06
CA MET A 441 -13.48 8.37 4.26
C MET A 441 -12.50 7.21 4.38
N LEU A 442 -12.02 6.72 3.23
CA LEU A 442 -11.03 5.66 3.10
C LEU A 442 -9.82 6.16 2.28
N VAL A 443 -8.63 5.62 2.56
CA VAL A 443 -7.56 5.63 1.54
C VAL A 443 -7.93 4.64 0.44
N CYS A 444 -7.88 5.08 -0.83
CA CYS A 444 -7.99 4.16 -1.95
C CYS A 444 -6.83 3.14 -1.89
N GLY A 445 -7.13 1.84 -1.91
CA GLY A 445 -6.12 0.79 -2.09
C GLY A 445 -6.16 -0.33 -1.06
N ASN A 446 -6.77 -1.46 -1.46
CA ASN A 446 -6.68 -2.71 -0.69
C ASN A 446 -5.21 -3.11 -0.38
N PRO A 447 -4.24 -3.00 -1.31
CA PRO A 447 -2.84 -3.28 -1.00
C PRO A 447 -2.23 -2.34 0.05
N THR A 448 -2.55 -1.04 0.04
CA THR A 448 -2.01 -0.09 1.02
C THR A 448 -2.62 -0.27 2.41
N GLU A 449 -3.91 -0.57 2.50
CA GLU A 449 -4.54 -0.92 3.79
C GLU A 449 -4.01 -2.26 4.31
N MET A 450 -3.83 -3.28 3.45
CA MET A 450 -3.27 -4.58 3.87
C MET A 450 -1.83 -4.46 4.40
N VAL A 451 -0.97 -3.68 3.74
CA VAL A 451 0.38 -3.42 4.27
C VAL A 451 0.31 -2.63 5.58
N ALA A 452 -0.60 -1.67 5.72
CA ALA A 452 -0.81 -0.97 6.99
C ALA A 452 -1.25 -1.93 8.13
N GLN A 453 -2.20 -2.83 7.86
CA GLN A 453 -2.68 -3.84 8.82
C GLN A 453 -1.58 -4.83 9.22
N PHE A 454 -0.75 -5.26 8.27
CA PHE A 454 0.43 -6.09 8.54
C PHE A 454 1.42 -5.39 9.49
N LEU A 455 1.78 -4.14 9.20
CA LEU A 455 2.71 -3.35 10.01
C LEU A 455 2.15 -3.09 11.41
N LEU A 456 0.86 -2.75 11.52
CA LEU A 456 0.15 -2.64 12.81
C LEU A 456 0.26 -3.94 13.61
N GLY A 457 -0.06 -5.08 12.99
CA GLY A 457 0.02 -6.38 13.65
C GLY A 457 1.44 -6.73 14.11
N GLN A 458 2.48 -6.36 13.37
CA GLN A 458 3.86 -6.58 13.80
C GLN A 458 4.28 -5.69 14.99
N VAL A 459 3.80 -4.45 15.08
CA VAL A 459 4.12 -3.57 16.22
C VAL A 459 3.28 -3.89 17.46
N ILE A 460 1.98 -4.15 17.27
CA ILE A 460 0.98 -4.27 18.33
C ILE A 460 0.85 -5.71 18.83
N ALA A 461 0.78 -6.67 17.90
CA ALA A 461 0.50 -8.08 18.18
C ALA A 461 1.47 -9.05 17.47
N PRO A 462 2.80 -8.94 17.67
CA PRO A 462 3.81 -9.81 17.03
C PRO A 462 3.69 -11.31 17.40
N LYS A 463 2.78 -11.67 18.31
CA LYS A 463 2.43 -13.06 18.67
C LYS A 463 1.01 -13.45 18.22
N GLY A 464 0.43 -12.70 17.28
CA GLY A 464 -0.94 -12.85 16.79
C GLY A 464 -1.97 -12.12 17.67
N LYS A 465 -3.05 -11.65 17.06
CA LYS A 465 -4.11 -10.84 17.69
C LYS A 465 -4.73 -11.54 18.90
N ASP A 466 -4.98 -12.84 18.82
CA ASP A 466 -5.52 -13.64 19.93
C ASP A 466 -4.65 -13.63 21.20
N VAL A 467 -3.32 -13.55 21.05
CA VAL A 467 -2.38 -13.50 22.19
C VAL A 467 -2.35 -12.10 22.77
N TRP A 468 -2.32 -11.06 21.93
CA TRP A 468 -2.40 -9.67 22.34
C TRP A 468 -3.73 -9.35 23.06
N MET A 469 -4.87 -9.75 22.49
CA MET A 469 -6.20 -9.57 23.07
C MET A 469 -6.40 -10.27 24.42
N ARG A 470 -5.65 -11.35 24.70
CA ARG A 470 -5.63 -12.01 26.02
C ARG A 470 -4.70 -11.34 27.04
N SER A 471 -3.80 -10.46 26.61
CA SER A 471 -2.88 -9.71 27.48
C SER A 471 -3.44 -8.36 27.97
N ILE A 472 -4.54 -7.89 27.38
CA ILE A 472 -5.21 -6.63 27.73
C ILE A 472 -6.06 -6.83 29.00
N ASP A 473 -5.89 -5.97 30.01
CA ASP A 473 -6.74 -5.97 31.21
C ASP A 473 -8.10 -5.31 30.93
N TYR A 474 -9.09 -6.14 30.59
CA TYR A 474 -10.46 -5.72 30.26
C TYR A 474 -11.11 -4.81 31.32
N ARG A 475 -10.72 -4.90 32.59
CA ARG A 475 -11.25 -4.05 33.67
C ARG A 475 -10.84 -2.57 33.55
N ASN A 476 -9.86 -2.26 32.72
CA ASN A 476 -9.51 -0.89 32.38
C ASN A 476 -10.06 -0.46 31.01
N ARG A 477 -10.64 -1.37 30.19
CA ARG A 477 -11.14 -1.04 28.84
C ARG A 477 -12.20 0.05 28.87
N GLU A 478 -13.22 -0.05 29.73
CA GLU A 478 -14.27 0.97 29.86
C GLU A 478 -13.72 2.37 30.15
N LYS A 479 -12.64 2.47 30.94
CA LYS A 479 -12.01 3.77 31.26
C LYS A 479 -11.37 4.42 30.05
N LEU A 480 -10.69 3.64 29.19
CA LEU A 480 -10.05 4.16 27.97
C LEU A 480 -11.08 4.87 27.09
N TRP A 481 -12.25 4.26 26.92
CA TRP A 481 -13.35 4.77 26.08
C TRP A 481 -14.06 6.00 26.69
N THR A 482 -13.80 6.33 27.96
CA THR A 482 -14.28 7.56 28.61
C THR A 482 -13.24 8.69 28.62
N THR A 483 -11.96 8.40 28.37
CA THR A 483 -10.93 9.45 28.27
C THR A 483 -10.93 10.09 26.90
N THR A 484 -11.04 11.41 26.82
CA THR A 484 -10.91 12.14 25.55
C THR A 484 -9.49 11.97 24.99
N ARG A 485 -9.33 11.06 24.03
CA ARG A 485 -8.07 10.83 23.32
C ARG A 485 -7.57 12.11 22.68
N THR A 486 -6.24 12.26 22.58
CA THR A 486 -5.59 13.44 22.03
C THR A 486 -4.66 13.00 20.91
N ILE A 487 -4.90 13.54 19.72
CA ILE A 487 -4.09 13.35 18.53
C ILE A 487 -3.00 14.42 18.53
N ARG A 488 -1.75 14.03 18.29
CA ARG A 488 -0.66 14.96 18.02
C ARG A 488 -0.21 14.80 16.58
N VAL A 489 -0.03 15.91 15.87
CA VAL A 489 0.63 15.94 14.57
C VAL A 489 1.83 16.87 14.65
N CYS A 490 2.99 16.38 14.25
CA CYS A 490 4.23 17.14 14.10
C CYS A 490 4.69 17.04 12.64
N HIS A 491 5.05 18.16 12.00
CA HIS A 491 5.43 18.14 10.59
C HIS A 491 6.48 19.21 10.24
N ASP A 492 7.28 18.90 9.22
CA ASP A 492 8.10 19.87 8.48
C ASP A 492 7.89 19.58 6.99
N CYS A 493 7.39 20.57 6.25
CA CYS A 493 6.89 20.39 4.89
C CYS A 493 7.52 21.45 3.98
N PRO A 494 8.12 21.06 2.84
CA PRO A 494 8.53 22.03 1.84
C PRO A 494 7.30 22.61 1.12
N ALA A 495 7.42 23.84 0.62
CA ALA A 495 6.42 24.46 -0.26
C ALA A 495 6.25 23.72 -1.59
N THR A 496 7.33 23.10 -2.07
CA THR A 496 7.42 22.44 -3.37
C THR A 496 7.95 21.01 -3.22
N LEU A 497 7.39 20.07 -3.97
CA LEU A 497 7.89 18.69 -4.03
C LEU A 497 9.22 18.57 -4.82
N LEU A 498 9.56 19.57 -5.65
CA LEU A 498 10.86 19.70 -6.30
C LEU A 498 11.62 20.92 -5.77
N PRO A 499 12.96 20.86 -5.68
CA PRO A 499 13.80 19.65 -5.80
C PRO A 499 13.51 18.60 -4.72
N PHE A 500 13.82 17.32 -4.99
CA PHE A 500 13.68 16.26 -3.98
C PHE A 500 14.78 16.39 -2.93
N HIS A 501 14.43 16.62 -1.67
CA HIS A 501 15.38 16.72 -0.55
C HIS A 501 14.88 15.92 0.66
N ILE A 502 15.82 15.42 1.47
CA ILE A 502 15.57 14.88 2.80
C ILE A 502 16.29 15.78 3.78
N LYS A 503 15.56 16.33 4.76
CA LYS A 503 16.12 17.21 5.78
C LYS A 503 16.59 16.37 6.97
N SER A 504 17.90 16.27 7.20
CA SER A 504 18.49 15.35 8.18
C SER A 504 18.01 15.57 9.63
N LYS A 505 17.66 16.81 9.98
CA LYS A 505 16.94 17.18 11.21
C LYS A 505 15.73 18.06 10.84
N PRO A 506 14.49 17.52 10.81
CA PRO A 506 13.29 18.30 10.54
C PRO A 506 12.94 19.28 11.66
N ASP A 507 12.55 20.51 11.30
CA ASP A 507 12.10 21.57 12.22
C ASP A 507 10.59 21.43 12.45
N LEU A 508 10.24 20.53 13.38
CA LEU A 508 8.86 20.10 13.59
C LEU A 508 7.97 21.21 14.15
N ASN A 509 6.96 21.58 13.36
CA ASN A 509 5.80 22.33 13.83
C ASN A 509 4.78 21.31 14.34
N CYS A 510 4.37 21.41 15.61
CA CYS A 510 3.46 20.46 16.24
C CYS A 510 2.15 21.12 16.69
N TYR A 511 1.04 20.39 16.58
CA TYR A 511 -0.21 20.68 17.28
C TYR A 511 -0.77 19.42 17.95
N ASP A 512 -1.48 19.63 19.04
CA ASP A 512 -2.30 18.63 19.73
C ASP A 512 -3.78 18.98 19.53
N SER A 513 -4.66 17.98 19.33
CA SER A 513 -6.10 18.18 19.14
C SER A 513 -6.94 17.05 19.71
N ARG A 514 -8.20 17.35 20.02
CA ARG A 514 -9.25 16.42 20.45
C ARG A 514 -10.47 16.40 19.52
N GLU A 515 -10.49 17.24 18.49
CA GLU A 515 -11.60 17.35 17.54
C GLU A 515 -11.28 16.73 16.17
N GLY A 516 -10.00 16.41 15.94
CA GLY A 516 -9.48 15.78 14.73
C GLY A 516 -8.31 16.55 14.13
N LEU A 517 -8.12 16.40 12.82
CA LEU A 517 -7.00 17.04 12.12
C LEU A 517 -7.27 18.51 11.80
N HIS A 518 -6.26 19.35 12.00
CA HIS A 518 -6.34 20.77 11.72
C HIS A 518 -5.97 21.07 10.26
N VAL A 519 -6.45 22.22 9.77
CA VAL A 519 -6.13 22.77 8.45
C VAL A 519 -5.48 24.14 8.65
N SER A 520 -4.18 24.27 8.43
CA SER A 520 -3.55 25.59 8.45
C SER A 520 -4.10 26.49 7.35
N LEU A 521 -4.61 27.66 7.75
CA LEU A 521 -5.02 28.74 6.83
C LEU A 521 -3.81 29.47 6.21
N LYS A 522 -2.58 29.22 6.70
CA LYS A 522 -1.35 29.84 6.21
C LYS A 522 -0.41 28.78 5.67
N GLN A 523 -0.52 28.48 4.37
CA GLN A 523 0.40 27.57 3.67
C GLN A 523 1.74 28.26 3.31
N ASN A 524 2.26 29.10 4.21
CA ASN A 524 3.57 29.75 4.08
C ASN A 524 4.70 28.79 4.46
N TYR A 525 4.62 27.56 3.93
CA TYR A 525 5.76 26.65 3.93
C TYR A 525 6.93 27.32 3.20
N LYS A 526 8.16 27.06 3.64
CA LYS A 526 9.36 27.46 2.87
C LYS A 526 9.69 26.35 1.89
N VAL A 527 10.29 26.68 0.75
CA VAL A 527 11.09 25.68 0.03
C VAL A 527 12.21 25.26 0.99
N TRP A 528 12.43 23.95 1.17
CA TRP A 528 13.54 23.48 2.01
C TRP A 528 14.88 23.96 1.45
N ASP A 529 15.86 24.23 2.33
CA ASP A 529 17.16 24.77 1.95
C ASP A 529 18.05 23.76 1.24
N GLY A 530 17.72 23.53 -0.03
CA GLY A 530 18.54 22.83 -0.99
C GLY A 530 19.82 23.58 -1.32
N SER A 531 20.85 22.83 -1.69
CA SER A 531 22.06 23.40 -2.31
C SER A 531 21.66 24.26 -3.51
N PRO A 532 22.14 25.51 -3.61
CA PRO A 532 21.86 26.35 -4.76
C PRO A 532 22.42 25.70 -6.02
N CYS A 533 21.73 25.91 -7.13
CA CYS A 533 22.24 25.58 -8.45
C CYS A 533 23.55 26.38 -8.68
N PRO A 534 24.64 25.78 -9.20
CA PRO A 534 25.90 26.49 -9.43
C PRO A 534 25.70 27.69 -10.35
N GLU A 535 26.49 28.76 -10.19
CA GLU A 535 26.27 29.96 -10.99
C GLU A 535 26.47 29.72 -12.49
N GLU A 536 27.44 28.88 -12.86
CA GLU A 536 27.69 28.41 -14.22
C GLU A 536 26.44 27.75 -14.82
N CYS A 537 25.77 26.97 -13.97
CA CYS A 537 24.54 26.25 -14.29
C CYS A 537 23.35 27.21 -14.42
N MET A 538 23.24 28.22 -13.55
CA MET A 538 22.22 29.27 -13.63
C MET A 538 22.40 30.22 -14.82
N LYS A 539 23.62 30.34 -15.35
CA LYS A 539 23.93 31.08 -16.59
C LYS A 539 23.46 30.34 -17.86
N THR A 540 23.09 29.06 -17.78
CA THR A 540 22.46 28.32 -18.89
C THR A 540 20.99 28.73 -19.09
N LYS A 541 20.42 28.43 -20.27
CA LYS A 541 18.95 28.49 -20.48
C LYS A 541 18.29 27.20 -19.96
N PRO A 542 17.00 27.23 -19.57
CA PRO A 542 16.27 26.00 -19.27
C PRO A 542 16.28 25.06 -20.49
N VAL A 543 16.52 23.78 -20.24
CA VAL A 543 16.50 22.72 -21.26
C VAL A 543 15.13 22.03 -21.35
N ASP A 544 14.35 22.06 -20.27
CA ASP A 544 13.01 21.46 -20.17
C ASP A 544 12.19 22.14 -19.05
N LYS A 545 10.91 21.77 -18.88
CA LYS A 545 10.04 22.18 -17.76
C LYS A 545 9.30 20.99 -17.15
N VAL A 546 9.62 20.68 -15.90
CA VAL A 546 8.93 19.61 -15.15
C VAL A 546 7.75 20.19 -14.38
N TYR A 547 6.54 19.69 -14.66
CA TYR A 547 5.33 20.03 -13.91
C TYR A 547 5.21 19.19 -12.63
N THR A 548 4.88 19.85 -11.53
CA THR A 548 4.66 19.24 -10.20
C THR A 548 3.29 19.58 -9.65
N GLN A 549 2.88 18.90 -8.58
CA GLN A 549 1.69 19.26 -7.80
C GLN A 549 1.78 20.67 -7.14
N SER A 550 2.98 21.28 -7.14
CA SER A 550 3.25 22.64 -6.62
C SER A 550 3.52 23.68 -7.72
N GLY A 551 3.34 23.34 -9.01
CA GLY A 551 3.66 24.20 -10.16
C GLY A 551 4.78 23.68 -11.05
N SER A 552 5.13 24.43 -12.10
CA SER A 552 6.23 24.11 -13.02
C SER A 552 7.60 24.54 -12.48
N ALA A 553 8.62 23.70 -12.67
CA ALA A 553 10.02 24.06 -12.47
C ALA A 553 10.79 24.10 -13.79
N ASP A 554 11.61 25.14 -14.00
CA ASP A 554 12.59 25.21 -15.08
C ASP A 554 13.70 24.19 -14.82
N VAL A 555 13.92 23.26 -15.75
CA VAL A 555 15.04 22.30 -15.67
C VAL A 555 16.27 22.93 -16.32
N ARG A 556 17.41 22.91 -15.64
CA ARG A 556 18.72 23.26 -16.19
C ARG A 556 19.64 22.06 -16.07
N GLN A 557 20.52 21.88 -17.05
CA GLN A 557 21.56 20.86 -17.01
C GLN A 557 22.89 21.50 -17.40
N CYS A 558 23.93 21.20 -16.62
CA CYS A 558 25.29 21.66 -16.86
C CYS A 558 26.29 20.58 -16.46
N THR A 559 27.52 20.69 -16.96
CA THR A 559 28.67 19.92 -16.47
C THR A 559 29.58 20.88 -15.71
N VAL A 560 29.87 20.58 -14.44
CA VAL A 560 30.86 21.32 -13.64
C VAL A 560 32.11 20.46 -13.52
N LEU A 561 33.28 21.06 -13.77
CA LEU A 561 34.58 20.37 -13.77
C LEU A 561 35.15 20.15 -12.37
#